data_AF-A0A667X9E1-F1
#
_entry.id   AF-A0A667X9E1-F1
#
_cell.length_a   1.000
_cell.length_b   1.000
_cell.length_c   1.000
_cell.angle_alpha   90.00
_cell.angle_beta   90.00
_cell.angle_gamma   90.00
#
_symmetry.space_group_name_H-M   'P 1'
#
loop_
_entity.id
_entity.type
_entity.pdbx_description
1 polymer ?
#
loop_
_entity_poly.entity_id
_entity_poly.type
_entity_poly.pdbx_seq_one_letter_code
_entity_poly.pdbx_strand_id
1 'polypeptide(L)'
;ILAEWAAPRPVEKNLLTIADNVYVQPEPLGVVLIIGAWNYPWAVTLQPLVGAIAAGNAAIIKPSEVSPNSAKVMEELLPLYLDKDLYPVVTGGVSETQELLKQRFDHVFYTGSSAVGKLVMQAAAQHLTPVTLELGGKSPCYIDKNCDLAVACRRITWGKFVNCGQTCIAPDYILCESSIQNQVVEEIRKSIKEFYTDNPKTFEDYGRIINKRHFKRVMALMEGSTVVIGGESDESECYIAPTVLKDVTAESRVMQEEIFGPVLPIITVSGVDEAIQFINEREKPLVVYVFSPDNKLVRRVIAETSSGALLANDCLVHFCVSALPFGGVGNSGMGCYHGRHSFNQFSHLRSCLIKKLKLESINNMRYPPHTASKMTWARFLLLKQINLGKLRRMALLVAFAALTAVIVQVR
;
A
#
# COMPACT_ATOMS: atom_id res chain seq x y z
N ILE A 1 -16.44 -4.01 16.30
CA ILE A 1 -15.12 -3.89 15.62
C ILE A 1 -14.39 -2.63 16.10
N LEU A 2 -14.88 -1.40 15.87
CA LEU A 2 -14.13 -0.18 16.26
C LEU A 2 -13.86 -0.06 17.77
N ALA A 3 -14.84 -0.41 18.62
CA ALA A 3 -14.66 -0.44 20.06
C ALA A 3 -13.54 -1.40 20.52
N GLU A 4 -13.31 -2.49 19.78
CA GLU A 4 -12.21 -3.42 20.03
C GLU A 4 -10.86 -2.80 19.64
N TRP A 5 -10.81 -2.08 18.52
CA TRP A 5 -9.59 -1.43 18.06
C TRP A 5 -9.13 -0.31 18.99
N ALA A 6 -10.08 0.45 19.56
CA ALA A 6 -9.85 1.55 20.50
C ALA A 6 -9.60 1.11 21.95
N ALA A 7 -9.92 -0.14 22.30
CA ALA A 7 -9.73 -0.65 23.65
C ALA A 7 -8.22 -0.70 24.03
N PRO A 8 -7.88 -0.53 25.33
CA PRO A 8 -6.54 -0.80 25.83
C PRO A 8 -6.08 -2.20 25.43
N ARG A 9 -4.84 -2.33 24.93
CA ARG A 9 -4.26 -3.59 24.44
C ARG A 9 -3.20 -4.07 25.44
N PRO A 10 -3.50 -5.06 26.32
CA PRO A 10 -2.50 -5.60 27.24
C PRO A 10 -1.31 -6.18 26.47
N VAL A 11 -0.09 -5.96 26.97
CA VAL A 11 1.14 -6.48 26.37
C VAL A 11 1.84 -7.49 27.28
N GLU A 12 2.78 -8.23 26.70
CA GLU A 12 3.62 -9.14 27.48
C GLU A 12 4.42 -8.36 28.54
N LYS A 13 4.45 -8.91 29.76
CA LYS A 13 5.16 -8.33 30.91
C LYS A 13 6.44 -9.12 31.17
N ASN A 14 7.43 -8.48 31.78
CA ASN A 14 8.63 -9.14 32.25
C ASN A 14 8.62 -9.26 33.79
N LEU A 15 9.66 -9.87 34.37
CA LEU A 15 9.77 -10.07 35.81
C LEU A 15 9.66 -8.77 36.63
N LEU A 16 10.16 -7.65 36.08
CA LEU A 16 10.13 -6.35 36.76
C LEU A 16 8.75 -5.68 36.72
N THR A 17 7.89 -6.10 35.79
CA THR A 17 6.57 -5.49 35.55
C THR A 17 5.40 -6.45 35.74
N ILE A 18 5.64 -7.67 36.22
CA ILE A 18 4.62 -8.74 36.29
C ILE A 18 3.39 -8.34 37.13
N ALA A 19 3.59 -7.55 38.18
CA ALA A 19 2.54 -7.07 39.08
C ALA A 19 1.89 -5.73 38.63
N ASP A 20 2.41 -5.12 37.56
CA ASP A 20 1.97 -3.82 37.06
C ASP A 20 0.93 -3.96 35.94
N ASN A 21 0.14 -2.92 35.69
CA ASN A 21 -0.71 -2.87 34.50
C ASN A 21 0.12 -2.33 33.34
N VAL A 22 0.27 -3.13 32.27
CA VAL A 22 1.08 -2.78 31.10
C VAL A 22 0.23 -2.98 29.85
N TYR A 23 0.00 -1.90 29.10
CA TYR A 23 -0.87 -1.91 27.93
C TYR A 23 -0.52 -0.80 26.95
N VAL A 24 -1.00 -0.92 25.71
CA VAL A 24 -0.96 0.11 24.69
C VAL A 24 -2.35 0.73 24.56
N GLN A 25 -2.45 2.06 24.62
CA GLN A 25 -3.67 2.82 24.44
C GLN A 25 -3.61 3.58 23.11
N PRO A 26 -4.47 3.27 22.13
CA PRO A 26 -4.66 4.12 20.97
C PRO A 26 -5.30 5.45 21.37
N GLU A 27 -4.80 6.55 20.83
CA GLU A 27 -5.39 7.89 20.94
C GLU A 27 -5.27 8.62 19.58
N PRO A 28 -6.19 9.54 19.24
CA PRO A 28 -6.09 10.30 18.00
C PRO A 28 -4.79 11.11 17.95
N LEU A 29 -4.29 11.35 16.74
CA LEU A 29 -3.15 12.24 16.51
C LEU A 29 -3.56 13.71 16.69
N GLY A 30 -4.74 14.09 16.19
CA GLY A 30 -5.27 15.45 16.25
C GLY A 30 -5.97 15.84 14.94
N VAL A 31 -5.36 16.74 14.16
CA VAL A 31 -5.87 17.18 12.84
C VAL A 31 -5.08 16.52 11.72
N VAL A 32 -5.76 15.79 10.85
CA VAL A 32 -5.19 15.10 9.68
C VAL A 32 -5.45 15.90 8.41
N LEU A 33 -4.44 16.08 7.56
CA LEU A 33 -4.64 16.56 6.19
C LEU A 33 -4.70 15.38 5.23
N ILE A 34 -5.74 15.29 4.40
CA ILE A 34 -5.90 14.25 3.38
C ILE A 34 -5.88 14.92 2.00
N ILE A 35 -4.84 14.67 1.22
CA ILE A 35 -4.70 15.14 -0.16
C ILE A 35 -4.98 13.98 -1.11
N GLY A 36 -6.15 14.01 -1.74
CA GLY A 36 -6.60 12.97 -2.67
C GLY A 36 -6.01 13.10 -4.08
N ALA A 37 -5.90 11.98 -4.77
CA ALA A 37 -5.55 11.93 -6.20
C ALA A 37 -6.81 11.96 -7.10
N TRP A 38 -6.61 12.11 -8.40
CA TRP A 38 -7.69 12.31 -9.36
C TRP A 38 -8.22 11.04 -10.02
N ASN A 39 -7.46 9.95 -10.00
CA ASN A 39 -7.74 8.76 -10.80
C ASN A 39 -8.86 7.87 -10.23
N TYR A 40 -8.96 7.79 -8.90
CA TYR A 40 -10.11 7.21 -8.19
C TYR A 40 -10.54 8.18 -7.10
N PRO A 41 -11.04 9.38 -7.47
CA PRO A 41 -11.04 10.55 -6.60
C PRO A 41 -11.80 10.31 -5.30
N TRP A 42 -12.89 9.54 -5.36
CA TRP A 42 -13.66 9.13 -4.20
C TRP A 42 -12.95 8.12 -3.31
N ALA A 43 -12.42 7.04 -3.88
CA ALA A 43 -11.79 5.97 -3.09
C ALA A 43 -10.56 6.48 -2.33
N VAL A 44 -9.64 7.16 -3.03
CA VAL A 44 -8.37 7.61 -2.44
C VAL A 44 -8.50 8.82 -1.51
N THR A 45 -9.68 9.44 -1.44
CA THR A 45 -9.98 10.56 -0.53
C THR A 45 -10.81 10.09 0.65
N LEU A 46 -11.86 9.30 0.41
CA LEU A 46 -12.78 8.88 1.46
C LEU A 46 -12.29 7.69 2.28
N GLN A 47 -11.57 6.74 1.68
CA GLN A 47 -11.02 5.61 2.45
C GLN A 47 -10.05 6.05 3.56
N PRO A 48 -9.07 6.95 3.33
CA PRO A 48 -8.26 7.48 4.43
C PRO A 48 -9.10 8.30 5.42
N LEU A 49 -10.11 9.05 4.96
CA LEU A 49 -11.00 9.81 5.85
C LEU A 49 -11.75 8.91 6.82
N VAL A 50 -12.31 7.79 6.35
CA VAL A 50 -12.95 6.78 7.22
C VAL A 50 -11.99 6.30 8.32
N GLY A 51 -10.71 6.11 7.97
CA GLY A 51 -9.66 5.78 8.93
C GLY A 51 -9.41 6.87 9.97
N ALA A 52 -9.28 8.11 9.53
CA ALA A 52 -9.02 9.26 10.40
C ALA A 52 -10.18 9.49 11.38
N ILE A 53 -11.43 9.42 10.91
CA ILE A 53 -12.65 9.48 11.72
C ILE A 53 -12.67 8.34 12.74
N ALA A 54 -12.41 7.10 12.30
CA ALA A 54 -12.42 5.94 13.16
C ALA A 54 -11.38 6.03 14.29
N ALA A 55 -10.23 6.64 14.03
CA ALA A 55 -9.20 6.90 15.03
C ALA A 55 -9.50 8.12 15.94
N GLY A 56 -10.57 8.88 15.67
CA GLY A 56 -11.03 10.01 16.49
C GLY A 56 -10.40 11.36 16.14
N ASN A 57 -9.89 11.53 14.92
CA ASN A 57 -9.25 12.76 14.46
C ASN A 57 -10.25 13.71 13.80
N ALA A 58 -9.94 15.01 13.83
CA ALA A 58 -10.45 15.95 12.83
C ALA A 58 -9.67 15.75 11.51
N ALA A 59 -10.27 16.07 10.36
CA ALA A 59 -9.60 15.93 9.07
C ALA A 59 -9.97 17.02 8.06
N ILE A 60 -8.96 17.65 7.45
CA ILE A 60 -9.15 18.52 6.29
C ILE A 60 -9.02 17.69 5.01
N ILE A 61 -10.02 17.81 4.14
CA ILE A 61 -10.13 17.03 2.91
C ILE A 61 -9.78 17.93 1.72
N LYS A 62 -8.67 17.64 1.05
CA LYS A 62 -8.22 18.33 -0.16
C LYS A 62 -8.40 17.40 -1.37
N PRO A 63 -9.54 17.45 -2.08
CA PRO A 63 -9.73 16.68 -3.30
C PRO A 63 -8.87 17.23 -4.43
N SER A 64 -8.57 16.39 -5.44
CA SER A 64 -7.80 16.83 -6.60
C SER A 64 -8.62 17.73 -7.52
N GLU A 65 -8.06 18.88 -7.86
CA GLU A 65 -8.56 19.83 -8.85
C GLU A 65 -8.63 19.25 -10.27
N VAL A 66 -7.91 18.17 -10.54
CA VAL A 66 -7.88 17.50 -11.86
C VAL A 66 -9.16 16.71 -12.12
N SER A 67 -9.90 16.34 -11.06
CA SER A 67 -11.24 15.74 -11.14
C SER A 67 -12.30 16.70 -10.58
N PRO A 68 -12.54 17.85 -11.24
CA PRO A 68 -13.27 18.98 -10.66
C PRO A 68 -14.72 18.66 -10.30
N ASN A 69 -15.40 17.85 -11.12
CA ASN A 69 -16.78 17.44 -10.83
C ASN A 69 -16.86 16.59 -9.56
N SER A 70 -15.90 15.68 -9.34
CA SER A 70 -15.84 14.89 -8.10
C SER A 70 -15.51 15.77 -6.90
N ALA A 71 -14.56 16.70 -7.04
CA ALA A 71 -14.20 17.64 -5.98
C ALA A 71 -15.41 18.51 -5.58
N LYS A 72 -16.16 19.04 -6.55
CA LYS A 72 -17.38 19.84 -6.31
C LYS A 72 -18.45 19.04 -5.58
N VAL A 73 -18.71 17.80 -6.01
CA VAL A 73 -19.71 16.96 -5.35
C VAL A 73 -19.29 16.62 -3.91
N MET A 74 -17.99 16.42 -3.63
CA MET A 74 -17.51 16.25 -2.25
C MET A 74 -17.71 17.51 -1.42
N GLU A 75 -17.37 18.68 -1.95
CA GLU A 75 -17.54 19.98 -1.30
C GLU A 75 -19.01 20.27 -0.97
N GLU A 76 -19.94 19.92 -1.86
CA GLU A 76 -21.37 20.13 -1.67
C GLU A 76 -22.00 19.10 -0.71
N LEU A 77 -21.62 17.82 -0.84
CA LEU A 77 -22.30 16.74 -0.11
C LEU A 77 -21.73 16.47 1.28
N LEU A 78 -20.41 16.48 1.46
CA LEU A 78 -19.82 16.07 2.75
C LEU A 78 -20.31 16.92 3.94
N PRO A 79 -20.44 18.27 3.82
CA PRO A 79 -20.99 19.11 4.89
C PRO A 79 -22.46 18.84 5.25
N LEU A 80 -23.21 18.10 4.43
CA LEU A 80 -24.60 17.74 4.72
C LEU A 80 -24.71 16.51 5.64
N TYR A 81 -23.67 15.68 5.70
CA TYR A 81 -23.66 14.41 6.43
C TYR A 81 -22.61 14.34 7.53
N LEU A 82 -21.54 15.11 7.41
CA LEU A 82 -20.43 15.14 8.37
C LEU A 82 -20.41 16.47 9.12
N ASP A 83 -19.83 16.43 10.33
CA ASP A 83 -19.57 17.63 11.13
C ASP A 83 -18.67 18.60 10.36
N LYS A 84 -19.16 19.83 10.16
CA LYS A 84 -18.53 20.83 9.29
C LYS A 84 -17.25 21.42 9.88
N ASP A 85 -17.14 21.41 11.21
CA ASP A 85 -15.98 21.95 11.91
C ASP A 85 -14.87 20.90 11.98
N LEU A 86 -15.23 19.63 12.11
CA LEU A 86 -14.26 18.52 12.15
C LEU A 86 -13.81 18.04 10.77
N TYR A 87 -14.65 18.12 9.75
CA TYR A 87 -14.39 17.52 8.42
C TYR A 87 -14.58 18.49 7.24
N PRO A 88 -13.93 19.67 7.23
CA PRO A 88 -14.07 20.62 6.14
C PRO A 88 -13.40 20.13 4.84
N VAL A 89 -14.00 20.52 3.71
CA VAL A 89 -13.45 20.30 2.37
C VAL A 89 -12.80 21.60 1.89
N VAL A 90 -11.55 21.51 1.44
CA VAL A 90 -10.80 22.64 0.87
C VAL A 90 -10.49 22.33 -0.60
N THR A 91 -11.20 22.96 -1.51
CA THR A 91 -10.95 22.85 -2.95
C THR A 91 -9.86 23.84 -3.40
N GLY A 92 -9.14 23.51 -4.47
CA GLY A 92 -8.06 24.36 -4.97
C GLY A 92 -6.94 23.57 -5.66
N GLY A 93 -6.08 24.30 -6.36
CA GLY A 93 -4.94 23.78 -7.09
C GLY A 93 -3.65 23.71 -6.25
N VAL A 94 -2.53 23.91 -6.94
CA VAL A 94 -1.19 23.89 -6.35
C VAL A 94 -1.00 25.02 -5.33
N SER A 95 -1.48 26.24 -5.62
CA SER A 95 -1.35 27.40 -4.72
C SER A 95 -2.02 27.16 -3.37
N GLU A 96 -3.27 26.70 -3.39
CA GLU A 96 -4.05 26.44 -2.17
C GLU A 96 -3.44 25.26 -1.40
N THR A 97 -2.96 24.22 -2.10
CA THR A 97 -2.26 23.09 -1.47
C THR A 97 -0.99 23.54 -0.77
N GLN A 98 -0.22 24.47 -1.36
CA GLN A 98 1.00 25.01 -0.75
C GLN A 98 0.69 25.85 0.50
N GLU A 99 -0.33 26.70 0.47
CA GLU A 99 -0.74 27.46 1.66
C GLU A 99 -1.26 26.55 2.78
N LEU A 100 -1.99 25.50 2.41
CA LEU A 100 -2.47 24.50 3.36
C LEU A 100 -1.30 23.75 4.01
N LEU A 101 -0.31 23.33 3.24
CA LEU A 101 0.89 22.62 3.75
C LEU A 101 1.80 23.46 4.65
N LYS A 102 1.63 24.79 4.70
CA LYS A 102 2.31 25.65 5.71
C LYS A 102 1.69 25.53 7.09
N GLN A 103 0.42 25.12 7.17
CA GLN A 103 -0.29 24.96 8.44
C GLN A 103 0.21 23.72 9.19
N ARG A 104 -0.03 23.70 10.50
CA ARG A 104 0.36 22.59 11.36
C ARG A 104 -0.72 21.51 11.37
N PHE A 105 -0.32 20.30 11.00
CA PHE A 105 -1.13 19.08 11.10
C PHE A 105 -0.45 18.06 11.99
N ASP A 106 -1.22 17.17 12.58
CA ASP A 106 -0.72 16.04 13.36
C ASP A 106 -0.45 14.81 12.50
N HIS A 107 -0.98 14.78 11.26
CA HIS A 107 -0.61 13.82 10.21
C HIS A 107 -0.94 14.38 8.81
N VAL A 108 -0.14 14.06 7.80
CA VAL A 108 -0.49 14.32 6.39
C VAL A 108 -0.56 13.01 5.60
N PHE A 109 -1.71 12.74 5.00
CA PHE A 109 -1.92 11.63 4.08
C PHE A 109 -1.98 12.16 2.65
N TYR A 110 -1.09 11.67 1.78
CA TYR A 110 -1.00 12.09 0.38
C TYR A 110 -1.02 10.89 -0.55
N THR A 111 -1.91 10.92 -1.54
CA THR A 111 -1.87 9.99 -2.68
C THR A 111 -1.48 10.75 -3.95
N GLY A 112 -0.49 10.27 -4.69
CA GLY A 112 -0.16 10.81 -6.00
C GLY A 112 1.28 10.54 -6.46
N SER A 113 1.93 11.52 -7.07
CA SER A 113 3.25 11.32 -7.69
C SER A 113 4.40 11.44 -6.68
N SER A 114 5.49 10.68 -6.86
CA SER A 114 6.67 10.77 -5.99
C SER A 114 7.32 12.15 -6.00
N ALA A 115 7.23 12.88 -7.12
CA ALA A 115 7.72 14.26 -7.20
C ALA A 115 7.01 15.19 -6.21
N VAL A 116 5.68 15.14 -6.17
CA VAL A 116 4.89 15.96 -5.22
C VAL A 116 4.96 15.38 -3.81
N GLY A 117 5.05 14.05 -3.64
CA GLY A 117 5.26 13.42 -2.33
C GLY A 117 6.50 13.94 -1.59
N LYS A 118 7.60 14.21 -2.33
CA LYS A 118 8.80 14.85 -1.77
C LYS A 118 8.52 16.27 -1.26
N LEU A 119 7.72 17.06 -1.97
CA LEU A 119 7.33 18.41 -1.55
C LEU A 119 6.43 18.37 -0.30
N VAL A 120 5.48 17.43 -0.25
CA VAL A 120 4.63 17.21 0.92
C VAL A 120 5.48 16.86 2.14
N MET A 121 6.42 15.92 2.01
CA MET A 121 7.31 15.52 3.10
C MET A 121 8.22 16.68 3.55
N GLN A 122 8.72 17.49 2.60
CA GLN A 122 9.52 18.68 2.91
C GLN A 122 8.74 19.72 3.72
N ALA A 123 7.47 19.95 3.39
CA ALA A 123 6.60 20.84 4.15
C ALA A 123 6.28 20.27 5.54
N ALA A 124 5.95 18.98 5.62
CA ALA A 124 5.67 18.29 6.88
C ALA A 124 6.85 18.33 7.85
N ALA A 125 8.08 18.30 7.35
CA ALA A 125 9.30 18.39 8.16
C ALA A 125 9.41 19.69 8.96
N GLN A 126 8.78 20.79 8.52
CA GLN A 126 8.79 22.07 9.27
C GLN A 126 8.10 21.97 10.63
N HIS A 127 7.13 21.05 10.76
CA HIS A 127 6.33 20.84 11.97
C HIS A 127 6.59 19.49 12.63
N LEU A 128 7.57 18.71 12.12
CA LEU A 128 7.80 17.30 12.48
C LEU A 128 6.52 16.44 12.33
N THR A 129 5.68 16.77 11.35
CA THR A 129 4.43 16.07 11.10
C THR A 129 4.72 14.72 10.43
N PRO A 130 4.21 13.59 10.98
CA PRO A 130 4.30 12.30 10.31
C PRO A 130 3.49 12.30 9.01
N VAL A 131 3.95 11.52 8.02
CA VAL A 131 3.31 11.42 6.71
C VAL A 131 2.98 9.99 6.33
N THR A 132 1.91 9.82 5.57
CA THR A 132 1.65 8.63 4.75
C THR A 132 1.66 9.06 3.29
N LEU A 133 2.54 8.44 2.51
CA LEU A 133 2.72 8.75 1.10
C LEU A 133 2.38 7.52 0.27
N GLU A 134 1.23 7.54 -0.39
CA GLU A 134 0.78 6.53 -1.34
C GLU A 134 1.18 6.99 -2.75
N LEU A 135 2.33 6.49 -3.23
CA LEU A 135 2.93 6.96 -4.48
C LEU A 135 2.80 5.91 -5.59
N GLY A 136 3.43 6.17 -6.74
CA GLY A 136 3.39 5.31 -7.91
C GLY A 136 4.69 4.55 -8.14
N GLY A 137 4.92 4.22 -9.40
CA GLY A 137 6.08 3.45 -9.87
C GLY A 137 5.67 2.46 -10.94
N LYS A 138 6.65 1.82 -11.56
CA LYS A 138 6.39 0.85 -12.64
C LYS A 138 6.20 -0.53 -12.06
N SER A 139 4.95 -0.94 -11.81
CA SER A 139 4.61 -2.26 -11.28
C SER A 139 4.90 -3.37 -12.31
N PRO A 140 5.95 -4.20 -12.15
CA PRO A 140 6.30 -5.27 -13.09
C PRO A 140 5.29 -6.41 -13.06
N CYS A 141 5.16 -7.10 -14.19
CA CYS A 141 4.40 -8.34 -14.31
C CYS A 141 5.22 -9.43 -14.99
N TYR A 142 5.78 -10.36 -14.21
CA TYR A 142 6.49 -11.51 -14.74
C TYR A 142 5.54 -12.64 -15.12
N ILE A 143 5.71 -13.20 -16.31
CA ILE A 143 4.96 -14.37 -16.80
C ILE A 143 5.93 -15.52 -17.04
N ASP A 144 5.78 -16.59 -16.26
CA ASP A 144 6.49 -17.85 -16.45
C ASP A 144 5.94 -18.61 -17.68
N LYS A 145 6.82 -19.21 -18.48
CA LYS A 145 6.45 -19.97 -19.68
C LYS A 145 5.54 -21.18 -19.40
N ASN A 146 5.53 -21.67 -18.17
CA ASN A 146 4.73 -22.83 -17.78
C ASN A 146 3.33 -22.47 -17.30
N CYS A 147 2.92 -21.20 -17.31
CA CYS A 147 1.59 -20.80 -16.85
C CYS A 147 0.50 -20.95 -17.94
N ASP A 148 -0.76 -20.98 -17.52
CA ASP A 148 -1.90 -20.82 -18.42
C ASP A 148 -1.93 -19.38 -18.96
N LEU A 149 -1.39 -19.19 -20.16
CA LEU A 149 -1.26 -17.87 -20.78
C LEU A 149 -2.61 -17.22 -21.08
N ALA A 150 -3.65 -18.00 -21.38
CA ALA A 150 -4.98 -17.45 -21.64
C ALA A 150 -5.54 -16.80 -20.36
N VAL A 151 -5.45 -17.50 -19.22
CA VAL A 151 -5.89 -16.96 -17.92
C VAL A 151 -5.01 -15.79 -17.48
N ALA A 152 -3.69 -15.92 -17.60
CA ALA A 152 -2.75 -14.87 -17.20
C ALA A 152 -2.98 -13.58 -17.99
N CYS A 153 -3.01 -13.67 -19.32
CA CYS A 153 -3.20 -12.51 -20.19
C CYS A 153 -4.58 -11.88 -20.02
N ARG A 154 -5.64 -12.67 -19.77
CA ARG A 154 -6.97 -12.14 -19.44
C ARG A 154 -6.95 -11.27 -18.18
N ARG A 155 -6.35 -11.76 -17.10
CA ARG A 155 -6.24 -11.03 -15.82
C ARG A 155 -5.38 -9.78 -15.95
N ILE A 156 -4.26 -9.87 -16.67
CA ILE A 156 -3.38 -8.73 -16.95
C ILE A 156 -4.10 -7.69 -17.81
N THR A 157 -4.85 -8.11 -18.83
CA THR A 157 -5.62 -7.20 -19.70
C THR A 157 -6.65 -6.42 -18.89
N TRP A 158 -7.43 -7.09 -18.03
CA TRP A 158 -8.36 -6.41 -17.14
C TRP A 158 -7.65 -5.43 -16.21
N GLY A 159 -6.57 -5.89 -15.54
CA GLY A 159 -5.80 -5.08 -14.61
C GLY A 159 -5.12 -3.87 -15.27
N LYS A 160 -4.73 -3.98 -16.54
CA LYS A 160 -4.08 -2.92 -17.30
C LYS A 160 -5.05 -1.87 -17.80
N PHE A 161 -6.18 -2.27 -18.35
CA PHE A 161 -7.03 -1.37 -19.13
C PHE A 161 -8.23 -0.82 -18.35
N VAL A 162 -8.51 -1.34 -17.14
CA VAL A 162 -9.43 -0.68 -16.21
C VAL A 162 -8.99 0.76 -15.96
N ASN A 163 -9.94 1.70 -15.95
CA ASN A 163 -9.68 3.14 -15.83
C ASN A 163 -8.67 3.69 -16.86
N CYS A 164 -8.59 3.07 -18.05
CA CYS A 164 -7.62 3.42 -19.08
C CYS A 164 -6.16 3.30 -18.58
N GLY A 165 -5.88 2.38 -17.65
CA GLY A 165 -4.55 2.18 -17.05
C GLY A 165 -4.06 3.29 -16.13
N GLN A 166 -4.93 4.23 -15.75
CA GLN A 166 -4.62 5.33 -14.83
C GLN A 166 -4.71 4.86 -13.37
N THR A 167 -3.87 3.89 -13.01
CA THR A 167 -3.93 3.17 -11.72
C THR A 167 -2.53 2.87 -11.23
N CYS A 168 -2.16 3.32 -10.02
CA CYS A 168 -0.80 3.13 -9.47
C CYS A 168 -0.39 1.66 -9.34
N ILE A 169 -1.38 0.79 -9.20
CA ILE A 169 -1.22 -0.66 -9.10
C ILE A 169 -1.52 -1.40 -10.42
N ALA A 170 -1.77 -0.72 -11.54
CA ALA A 170 -1.90 -1.40 -12.84
C ALA A 170 -0.57 -2.11 -13.19
N PRO A 171 -0.60 -3.27 -13.88
CA PRO A 171 0.58 -3.81 -14.53
C PRO A 171 1.16 -2.74 -15.46
N ASP A 172 2.36 -2.25 -15.16
CA ASP A 172 2.97 -1.19 -15.95
C ASP A 172 3.66 -1.79 -17.18
N TYR A 173 4.38 -2.90 -17.01
CA TYR A 173 5.06 -3.64 -18.08
C TYR A 173 5.09 -5.15 -17.82
N ILE A 174 5.26 -5.94 -18.88
CA ILE A 174 5.43 -7.40 -18.82
C ILE A 174 6.91 -7.78 -18.95
N LEU A 175 7.34 -8.77 -18.17
CA LEU A 175 8.58 -9.51 -18.35
C LEU A 175 8.24 -10.96 -18.69
N CYS A 176 8.75 -11.49 -19.80
CA CYS A 176 8.52 -12.89 -20.17
C CYS A 176 9.69 -13.46 -21.01
N GLU A 177 9.76 -14.78 -21.14
CA GLU A 177 10.71 -15.38 -22.09
C GLU A 177 10.35 -15.04 -23.55
N SER A 178 11.35 -14.90 -24.41
CA SER A 178 11.14 -14.60 -25.85
C SER A 178 10.31 -15.67 -26.55
N SER A 179 10.39 -16.92 -26.09
CA SER A 179 9.64 -18.07 -26.61
C SER A 179 8.12 -17.94 -26.46
N ILE A 180 7.62 -17.14 -25.50
CA ILE A 180 6.18 -16.98 -25.24
C ILE A 180 5.63 -15.60 -25.61
N GLN A 181 6.49 -14.65 -26.00
CA GLN A 181 6.10 -13.24 -26.27
C GLN A 181 4.95 -13.14 -27.30
N ASN A 182 5.04 -13.87 -28.42
CA ASN A 182 4.00 -13.85 -29.45
C ASN A 182 2.67 -14.43 -28.96
N GLN A 183 2.69 -15.46 -28.11
CA GLN A 183 1.49 -16.05 -27.52
C GLN A 183 0.85 -15.09 -26.52
N VAL A 184 1.66 -14.40 -25.70
CA VAL A 184 1.19 -13.35 -24.78
C VAL A 184 0.49 -12.23 -25.56
N VAL A 185 1.08 -11.74 -26.66
CA VAL A 185 0.44 -10.72 -27.52
C VAL A 185 -0.91 -11.21 -28.04
N GLU A 186 -1.01 -12.45 -28.50
CA GLU A 186 -2.25 -12.98 -29.07
C GLU A 186 -3.34 -13.20 -28.01
N GLU A 187 -3.00 -13.70 -26.82
CA GLU A 187 -3.97 -13.86 -25.73
C GLU A 187 -4.44 -12.51 -25.16
N ILE A 188 -3.58 -11.49 -25.13
CA ILE A 188 -3.98 -10.12 -24.80
C ILE A 188 -4.93 -9.57 -25.89
N ARG A 189 -4.65 -9.81 -27.17
CA ARG A 189 -5.54 -9.39 -28.28
C ARG A 189 -6.94 -9.98 -28.13
N LYS A 190 -7.03 -11.29 -27.89
CA LYS A 190 -8.31 -11.98 -27.67
C LYS A 190 -9.05 -11.37 -26.48
N SER A 191 -8.35 -11.14 -25.38
CA SER A 191 -8.94 -10.55 -24.16
C SER A 191 -9.44 -9.12 -24.39
N ILE A 192 -8.69 -8.28 -25.11
CA ILE A 192 -9.11 -6.92 -25.47
C ILE A 192 -10.39 -6.96 -26.31
N LYS A 193 -10.42 -7.82 -27.34
CA LYS A 193 -11.59 -7.99 -28.21
C LYS A 193 -12.81 -8.48 -27.43
N GLU A 194 -12.62 -9.39 -26.48
CA GLU A 194 -13.71 -9.87 -25.63
C GLU A 194 -14.25 -8.76 -24.71
N PHE A 195 -13.37 -7.97 -24.08
CA PHE A 195 -13.76 -6.94 -23.12
C PHE A 195 -14.35 -5.69 -23.77
N TYR A 196 -13.80 -5.27 -24.92
CA TYR A 196 -14.07 -3.96 -25.50
C TYR A 196 -14.57 -4.02 -26.95
N THR A 197 -14.90 -5.22 -27.44
CA THR A 197 -15.31 -5.48 -28.83
C THR A 197 -14.21 -5.12 -29.85
N ASP A 198 -14.57 -5.02 -31.14
CA ASP A 198 -13.66 -4.58 -32.20
C ASP A 198 -13.41 -3.06 -32.18
N ASN A 199 -14.21 -2.27 -31.46
CA ASN A 199 -14.05 -0.82 -31.36
C ASN A 199 -14.08 -0.32 -29.90
N PRO A 200 -12.93 -0.36 -29.20
CA PRO A 200 -12.83 0.14 -27.82
C PRO A 200 -13.21 1.61 -27.65
N LYS A 201 -13.10 2.43 -28.71
CA LYS A 201 -13.45 3.86 -28.66
C LYS A 201 -14.92 4.08 -28.28
N THR A 202 -15.81 3.25 -28.82
CA THR A 202 -17.26 3.37 -28.62
C THR A 202 -17.79 2.53 -27.45
N PHE A 203 -16.92 1.78 -26.77
CA PHE A 203 -17.32 0.94 -25.65
C PHE A 203 -17.52 1.78 -24.38
N GLU A 204 -18.68 1.66 -23.75
CA GLU A 204 -19.10 2.52 -22.64
C GLU A 204 -18.18 2.40 -21.41
N ASP A 205 -17.73 1.19 -21.08
CA ASP A 205 -16.87 0.97 -19.90
C ASP A 205 -15.37 1.21 -20.16
N TYR A 206 -14.99 1.72 -21.34
CA TYR A 206 -13.60 2.08 -21.63
C TYR A 206 -13.33 3.57 -21.36
N GLY A 207 -12.46 3.82 -20.38
CA GLY A 207 -12.14 5.17 -19.91
C GLY A 207 -11.44 6.06 -20.94
N ARG A 208 -11.26 7.33 -20.56
CA ARG A 208 -10.46 8.33 -21.30
C ARG A 208 -9.29 8.80 -20.46
N ILE A 209 -8.24 9.30 -21.11
CA ILE A 209 -7.15 9.97 -20.42
C ILE A 209 -7.69 11.25 -19.80
N ILE A 210 -7.33 11.52 -18.54
CA ILE A 210 -7.95 12.56 -17.71
C ILE A 210 -7.92 13.96 -18.31
N ASN A 211 -6.89 14.30 -19.11
CA ASN A 211 -6.80 15.55 -19.84
C ASN A 211 -5.76 15.49 -20.98
N LYS A 212 -5.73 16.54 -21.80
CA LYS A 212 -4.81 16.67 -22.94
C LYS A 212 -3.33 16.64 -22.56
N ARG A 213 -2.95 17.10 -21.36
CA ARG A 213 -1.56 17.03 -20.89
C ARG A 213 -1.12 15.58 -20.69
N HIS A 214 -1.93 14.79 -19.99
CA HIS A 214 -1.64 13.36 -19.80
C HIS A 214 -1.73 12.59 -21.12
N PHE A 215 -2.67 12.94 -22.00
CA PHE A 215 -2.78 12.35 -23.33
C PHE A 215 -1.47 12.51 -24.13
N LYS A 216 -0.98 13.76 -24.25
CA LYS A 216 0.26 14.05 -24.98
C LYS A 216 1.47 13.35 -24.39
N ARG A 217 1.54 13.28 -23.05
CA ARG A 217 2.60 12.55 -22.34
C ARG A 217 2.59 11.06 -22.74
N VAL A 218 1.45 10.38 -22.65
CA VAL A 218 1.35 8.95 -22.98
C VAL A 218 1.67 8.69 -24.45
N MET A 219 1.19 9.53 -25.37
CA MET A 219 1.55 9.42 -26.78
C MET A 219 3.06 9.58 -27.03
N ALA A 220 3.71 10.53 -26.36
CA ALA A 220 5.15 10.76 -26.47
C ALA A 220 5.99 9.58 -25.93
N LEU A 221 5.46 8.79 -24.98
CA LEU A 221 6.13 7.58 -24.48
C LEU A 221 6.19 6.46 -25.52
N MET A 222 5.21 6.40 -26.43
CA MET A 222 5.13 5.37 -27.47
C MET A 222 6.05 5.65 -28.67
N GLU A 223 6.60 6.85 -28.81
CA GLU A 223 7.47 7.21 -29.93
C GLU A 223 8.67 6.27 -30.05
N GLY A 224 8.91 5.75 -31.26
CA GLY A 224 9.99 4.81 -31.55
C GLY A 224 9.75 3.37 -31.10
N SER A 225 8.57 3.06 -30.54
CA SER A 225 8.21 1.70 -30.14
C SER A 225 7.50 0.92 -31.26
N THR A 226 7.60 -0.40 -31.23
CA THR A 226 6.86 -1.27 -32.16
C THR A 226 5.49 -1.61 -31.59
N VAL A 227 4.45 -0.98 -32.15
CA VAL A 227 3.04 -1.24 -31.77
C VAL A 227 2.56 -2.52 -32.44
N VAL A 228 2.00 -3.45 -31.66
CA VAL A 228 1.45 -4.73 -32.16
C VAL A 228 -0.03 -4.94 -31.87
N ILE A 229 -0.59 -4.12 -30.98
CA ILE A 229 -2.02 -4.02 -30.72
C ILE A 229 -2.34 -2.54 -30.53
N GLY A 230 -3.44 -2.07 -31.11
CA GLY A 230 -3.93 -0.71 -30.93
C GLY A 230 -3.02 0.35 -31.55
N GLY A 231 -2.80 1.44 -30.82
CA GLY A 231 -2.06 2.62 -31.27
C GLY A 231 -2.95 3.73 -31.85
N GLU A 232 -4.24 3.47 -32.06
CA GLU A 232 -5.20 4.51 -32.44
C GLU A 232 -5.41 5.48 -31.29
N SER A 233 -5.57 6.76 -31.64
CA SER A 233 -5.80 7.81 -30.65
C SER A 233 -6.65 8.95 -31.22
N ASP A 234 -7.27 9.70 -30.31
CA ASP A 234 -8.04 10.91 -30.63
C ASP A 234 -7.86 11.94 -29.50
N GLU A 235 -7.10 13.00 -29.76
CA GLU A 235 -6.83 14.06 -28.78
C GLU A 235 -8.12 14.81 -28.37
N SER A 236 -9.11 14.90 -29.26
CA SER A 236 -10.34 15.64 -28.99
C SER A 236 -11.18 14.97 -27.89
N GLU A 237 -11.14 13.63 -27.84
CA GLU A 237 -11.79 12.81 -26.81
C GLU A 237 -10.83 12.35 -25.70
N CYS A 238 -9.54 12.70 -25.77
CA CYS A 238 -8.48 12.13 -24.94
C CYS A 238 -8.49 10.59 -24.94
N TYR A 239 -8.79 10.00 -26.11
CA TYR A 239 -8.88 8.56 -26.30
C TYR A 239 -7.55 7.98 -26.77
N ILE A 240 -7.05 6.95 -26.10
CA ILE A 240 -5.94 6.12 -26.56
C ILE A 240 -6.44 4.66 -26.53
N ALA A 241 -6.33 3.93 -27.64
CA ALA A 241 -6.73 2.53 -27.72
C ALA A 241 -5.90 1.65 -26.76
N PRO A 242 -6.43 0.51 -26.29
CA PRO A 242 -5.63 -0.51 -25.62
C PRO A 242 -4.41 -0.89 -26.48
N THR A 243 -3.22 -0.50 -26.03
CA THR A 243 -2.00 -0.57 -26.84
C THR A 243 -0.99 -1.52 -26.22
N VAL A 244 -0.41 -2.40 -27.05
CA VAL A 244 0.67 -3.31 -26.64
C VAL A 244 1.89 -3.05 -27.52
N LEU A 245 3.04 -2.92 -26.86
CA LEU A 245 4.33 -2.71 -27.50
C LEU A 245 5.16 -3.98 -27.33
N LYS A 246 5.78 -4.47 -28.41
CA LYS A 246 6.72 -5.59 -28.34
C LYS A 246 8.15 -5.11 -28.53
N ASP A 247 9.09 -5.99 -28.17
CA ASP A 247 10.53 -5.79 -28.38
C ASP A 247 11.04 -4.48 -27.74
N VAL A 248 10.45 -4.13 -26.59
CA VAL A 248 10.80 -2.94 -25.82
C VAL A 248 12.10 -3.20 -25.06
N THR A 249 13.00 -2.21 -25.05
CA THR A 249 14.25 -2.27 -24.28
C THR A 249 14.16 -1.49 -22.98
N ALA A 250 15.10 -1.72 -22.07
CA ALA A 250 15.21 -0.99 -20.81
C ALA A 250 15.33 0.53 -20.99
N GLU A 251 15.96 0.97 -22.08
CA GLU A 251 16.26 2.38 -22.42
C GLU A 251 15.11 3.07 -23.16
N SER A 252 14.09 2.32 -23.60
CA SER A 252 12.95 2.87 -24.29
C SER A 252 12.24 3.91 -23.43
N ARG A 253 11.73 4.99 -24.04
CA ARG A 253 11.08 6.10 -23.31
C ARG A 253 9.92 5.62 -22.43
N VAL A 254 9.11 4.69 -22.94
CA VAL A 254 8.01 4.04 -22.21
C VAL A 254 8.47 3.31 -20.93
N MET A 255 9.77 3.02 -20.80
CA MET A 255 10.36 2.38 -19.62
C MET A 255 11.01 3.35 -18.62
N GLN A 256 11.11 4.65 -18.93
CA GLN A 256 11.79 5.63 -18.07
C GLN A 256 10.88 6.29 -17.02
N GLU A 257 9.56 6.28 -17.24
CA GLU A 257 8.58 6.82 -16.29
C GLU A 257 7.37 5.89 -16.15
N GLU A 258 6.56 6.11 -15.12
CA GLU A 258 5.28 5.43 -14.93
C GLU A 258 4.33 5.76 -16.09
N ILE A 259 3.76 4.72 -16.71
CA ILE A 259 2.97 4.90 -17.93
C ILE A 259 1.64 5.57 -17.61
N PHE A 260 0.95 5.10 -16.57
CA PHE A 260 -0.33 5.65 -16.11
C PHE A 260 -1.32 5.92 -17.27
N GLY A 261 -1.48 4.91 -18.12
CA GLY A 261 -2.19 4.97 -19.39
C GLY A 261 -2.31 3.58 -20.03
N PRO A 262 -3.06 3.43 -21.14
CA PRO A 262 -3.42 2.14 -21.73
C PRO A 262 -2.34 1.62 -22.67
N VAL A 263 -1.07 1.68 -22.25
CA VAL A 263 0.09 1.20 -23.03
C VAL A 263 0.82 0.15 -22.24
N LEU A 264 0.95 -1.06 -22.78
CA LEU A 264 1.55 -2.22 -22.12
C LEU A 264 2.79 -2.70 -22.90
N PRO A 265 4.00 -2.26 -22.52
CA PRO A 265 5.23 -2.78 -23.09
C PRO A 265 5.54 -4.20 -22.60
N ILE A 266 6.07 -5.02 -23.52
CA ILE A 266 6.57 -6.37 -23.25
C ILE A 266 8.08 -6.38 -23.46
N ILE A 267 8.81 -6.73 -22.41
CA ILE A 267 10.26 -6.91 -22.41
C ILE A 267 10.57 -8.41 -22.29
N THR A 268 11.47 -8.89 -23.13
CA THR A 268 11.92 -10.27 -23.06
C THR A 268 13.10 -10.42 -22.11
N VAL A 269 13.08 -11.49 -21.33
CA VAL A 269 14.14 -11.89 -20.38
C VAL A 269 14.42 -13.38 -20.54
N SER A 270 15.61 -13.84 -20.18
CA SER A 270 16.02 -15.25 -20.28
C SER A 270 15.36 -16.17 -19.24
N GLY A 271 14.75 -15.61 -18.20
CA GLY A 271 14.08 -16.36 -17.15
C GLY A 271 13.85 -15.52 -15.90
N VAL A 272 13.48 -16.19 -14.80
CA VAL A 272 13.16 -15.50 -13.53
C VAL A 272 14.36 -14.77 -12.92
N ASP A 273 15.58 -15.29 -13.09
CA ASP A 273 16.78 -14.68 -12.52
C ASP A 273 17.03 -13.28 -13.11
N GLU A 274 16.97 -13.17 -14.44
CA GLU A 274 17.08 -11.88 -15.13
C GLU A 274 15.88 -10.97 -14.83
N ALA A 275 14.67 -11.52 -14.69
CA ALA A 275 13.50 -10.73 -14.30
C ALA A 275 13.69 -10.10 -12.90
N ILE A 276 14.16 -10.87 -11.92
CA ILE A 276 14.44 -10.38 -10.56
C ILE A 276 15.52 -9.31 -10.60
N GLN A 277 16.61 -9.53 -11.34
CA GLN A 277 17.66 -8.53 -11.51
C GLN A 277 17.10 -7.24 -12.13
N PHE A 278 16.34 -7.34 -13.22
CA PHE A 278 15.74 -6.21 -13.91
C PHE A 278 14.85 -5.37 -12.99
N ILE A 279 14.06 -6.03 -12.14
CA ILE A 279 13.20 -5.37 -11.14
C ILE A 279 14.05 -4.65 -10.08
N ASN A 280 15.10 -5.31 -9.57
CA ASN A 280 15.94 -4.79 -8.48
C ASN A 280 16.86 -3.63 -8.90
N GLU A 281 17.17 -3.49 -10.19
CA GLU A 281 17.93 -2.36 -10.73
C GLU A 281 17.10 -1.06 -10.82
N ARG A 282 15.81 -1.11 -10.46
CA ARG A 282 14.87 0.01 -10.55
C ARG A 282 14.33 0.40 -9.17
N GLU A 283 13.65 1.54 -9.14
CA GLU A 283 12.93 1.97 -7.94
C GLU A 283 11.87 0.93 -7.53
N LYS A 284 11.75 0.72 -6.22
CA LYS A 284 10.81 -0.25 -5.65
C LYS A 284 9.37 0.10 -6.02
N PRO A 285 8.65 -0.76 -6.77
CA PRO A 285 7.31 -0.47 -7.23
C PRO A 285 6.28 -0.64 -6.11
N LEU A 286 5.07 -0.11 -6.33
CA LEU A 286 3.96 -0.33 -5.43
C LEU A 286 3.54 -1.81 -5.43
N VAL A 287 3.54 -2.47 -6.60
CA VAL A 287 3.17 -3.89 -6.72
C VAL A 287 4.12 -4.65 -7.63
N VAL A 288 4.44 -5.89 -7.26
CA VAL A 288 5.05 -6.88 -8.16
C VAL A 288 4.02 -7.96 -8.48
N TYR A 289 3.83 -8.25 -9.76
CA TYR A 289 2.97 -9.34 -10.24
C TYR A 289 3.82 -10.50 -10.75
N VAL A 290 3.44 -11.73 -10.39
CA VAL A 290 4.09 -12.97 -10.87
C VAL A 290 3.02 -13.99 -11.29
N PHE A 291 3.06 -14.44 -12.53
CA PHE A 291 2.19 -15.49 -13.05
C PHE A 291 3.02 -16.77 -13.23
N SER A 292 2.80 -17.77 -12.37
CA SER A 292 3.46 -19.07 -12.42
C SER A 292 2.69 -20.11 -11.60
N PRO A 293 2.60 -21.37 -12.07
CA PRO A 293 2.12 -22.48 -11.25
C PRO A 293 3.21 -23.01 -10.29
N ASP A 294 4.48 -22.64 -10.47
CA ASP A 294 5.57 -23.08 -9.61
C ASP A 294 5.68 -22.22 -8.34
N ASN A 295 5.24 -22.79 -7.22
CA ASN A 295 5.34 -22.17 -5.91
C ASN A 295 6.80 -21.87 -5.48
N LYS A 296 7.80 -22.59 -5.99
CA LYS A 296 9.20 -22.28 -5.71
C LYS A 296 9.60 -20.98 -6.39
N LEU A 297 9.25 -20.81 -7.66
CA LEU A 297 9.46 -19.57 -8.40
C LEU A 297 8.79 -18.38 -7.70
N VAL A 298 7.51 -18.52 -7.32
CA VAL A 298 6.79 -17.44 -6.60
C VAL A 298 7.50 -17.07 -5.30
N ARG A 299 7.94 -18.06 -4.50
CA ARG A 299 8.69 -17.80 -3.26
C ARG A 299 10.03 -17.11 -3.50
N ARG A 300 10.70 -17.40 -4.61
CA ARG A 300 11.93 -16.70 -4.98
C ARG A 300 11.66 -15.24 -5.29
N VAL A 301 10.66 -14.93 -6.11
CA VAL A 301 10.28 -13.53 -6.41
C VAL A 301 9.93 -12.78 -5.12
N ILE A 302 9.20 -13.40 -4.18
CA ILE A 302 8.91 -12.84 -2.86
C ILE A 302 10.19 -12.57 -2.05
N ALA A 303 11.13 -13.50 -2.04
CA ALA A 303 12.34 -13.41 -1.20
C ALA A 303 13.41 -12.47 -1.78
N GLU A 304 13.44 -12.32 -3.10
CA GLU A 304 14.53 -11.68 -3.84
C GLU A 304 14.14 -10.31 -4.43
N THR A 305 12.90 -9.84 -4.24
CA THR A 305 12.47 -8.48 -4.65
C THR A 305 11.85 -7.70 -3.48
N SER A 306 11.63 -6.39 -3.66
CA SER A 306 10.98 -5.51 -2.66
C SER A 306 9.95 -4.60 -3.32
N SER A 307 8.72 -4.66 -2.84
CA SER A 307 7.57 -3.86 -3.30
C SER A 307 6.59 -3.60 -2.14
N GLY A 308 5.61 -2.73 -2.36
CA GLY A 308 4.52 -2.51 -1.40
C GLY A 308 3.66 -3.77 -1.20
N ALA A 309 3.28 -4.41 -2.31
CA ALA A 309 2.59 -5.68 -2.33
C ALA A 309 3.14 -6.62 -3.42
N LEU A 310 2.84 -7.91 -3.29
CA LEU A 310 3.06 -8.92 -4.31
C LEU A 310 1.79 -9.73 -4.53
N LEU A 311 1.45 -9.97 -5.79
CA LEU A 311 0.35 -10.84 -6.17
C LEU A 311 0.86 -11.92 -7.10
N ALA A 312 0.52 -13.16 -6.75
CA ALA A 312 0.74 -14.29 -7.62
C ALA A 312 -0.55 -14.62 -8.36
N ASN A 313 -0.46 -14.76 -9.68
CA ASN A 313 -1.51 -15.22 -10.58
C ASN A 313 -2.75 -14.32 -10.68
N ASP A 314 -2.73 -13.07 -10.23
CA ASP A 314 -3.82 -12.11 -10.43
C ASP A 314 -3.30 -10.66 -10.38
N CYS A 315 -4.14 -9.69 -10.77
CA CYS A 315 -3.84 -8.27 -10.73
C CYS A 315 -4.83 -7.51 -9.84
N LEU A 316 -4.43 -6.40 -9.22
CA LEU A 316 -5.29 -5.45 -8.47
C LEU A 316 -5.99 -5.97 -7.18
N VAL A 317 -6.47 -7.20 -7.16
CA VAL A 317 -7.47 -7.72 -6.18
C VAL A 317 -7.00 -7.75 -4.73
N HIS A 318 -5.69 -7.66 -4.47
CA HIS A 318 -5.16 -7.49 -3.10
C HIS A 318 -5.71 -6.24 -2.42
N PHE A 319 -6.03 -5.18 -3.18
CA PHE A 319 -6.65 -3.96 -2.70
C PHE A 319 -8.03 -4.21 -2.04
N CYS A 320 -8.72 -5.28 -2.42
CA CYS A 320 -10.04 -5.63 -1.86
C CYS A 320 -9.94 -6.34 -0.49
N VAL A 321 -8.75 -6.72 -0.05
CA VAL A 321 -8.55 -7.44 1.21
C VAL A 321 -8.21 -6.44 2.31
N SER A 322 -9.22 -5.92 3.00
CA SER A 322 -9.07 -4.89 4.06
C SER A 322 -8.20 -5.28 5.26
N ALA A 323 -7.85 -6.57 5.38
CA ALA A 323 -6.91 -7.08 6.37
C ALA A 323 -5.43 -6.93 5.96
N LEU A 324 -5.15 -6.78 4.66
CA LEU A 324 -3.80 -6.48 4.17
C LEU A 324 -3.52 -4.97 4.36
N PRO A 325 -2.31 -4.59 4.81
CA PRO A 325 -1.89 -3.20 4.71
C PRO A 325 -1.70 -2.86 3.23
N PHE A 326 -2.29 -1.76 2.80
CA PHE A 326 -2.01 -1.18 1.49
C PHE A 326 -1.07 0.01 1.68
N GLY A 327 0.08 -0.02 1.01
CA GLY A 327 1.10 1.02 1.11
C GLY A 327 2.32 0.70 0.26
N GLY A 328 3.08 1.72 -0.12
CA GLY A 328 4.34 1.57 -0.85
C GLY A 328 5.57 1.39 0.04
N VAL A 329 6.73 1.23 -0.59
CA VAL A 329 8.04 1.19 0.08
C VAL A 329 9.10 1.88 -0.78
N GLY A 330 9.91 2.75 -0.17
CA GLY A 330 10.91 3.52 -0.92
C GLY A 330 10.23 4.59 -1.78
N ASN A 331 10.57 4.69 -3.07
CA ASN A 331 10.01 5.72 -3.94
C ASN A 331 8.51 5.53 -4.27
N SER A 332 7.96 4.32 -4.06
CA SER A 332 6.51 4.04 -4.16
C SER A 332 5.72 4.43 -2.91
N GLY A 333 6.39 4.78 -1.80
CA GLY A 333 5.68 5.30 -0.64
C GLY A 333 6.28 4.97 0.72
N MET A 334 5.60 5.46 1.75
CA MET A 334 5.84 5.12 3.15
C MET A 334 4.54 5.21 3.96
N GLY A 335 4.44 4.38 4.99
CA GLY A 335 3.19 4.18 5.73
C GLY A 335 2.27 3.20 5.01
N CYS A 336 1.14 2.89 5.63
CA CYS A 336 0.11 2.04 5.02
C CYS A 336 -1.26 2.32 5.63
N TYR A 337 -2.31 1.93 4.93
CA TYR A 337 -3.69 2.06 5.38
C TYR A 337 -4.51 0.83 4.97
N HIS A 338 -5.84 0.98 5.01
CA HIS A 338 -6.91 -0.03 4.93
C HIS A 338 -7.28 -0.66 6.27
N GLY A 339 -8.60 -0.81 6.50
CA GLY A 339 -9.15 -1.47 7.68
C GLY A 339 -8.49 -1.03 8.99
N ARG A 340 -7.96 -2.00 9.75
CA ARG A 340 -7.28 -1.75 11.02
C ARG A 340 -5.97 -0.98 10.86
N HIS A 341 -5.33 -1.08 9.70
CA HIS A 341 -4.08 -0.35 9.41
C HIS A 341 -4.36 1.14 9.30
N SER A 342 -5.47 1.56 8.67
CA SER A 342 -5.89 2.98 8.71
C SER A 342 -6.08 3.47 10.15
N PHE A 343 -6.81 2.71 10.99
CA PHE A 343 -7.02 3.08 12.39
C PHE A 343 -5.69 3.27 13.12
N ASN A 344 -4.77 2.32 12.98
CA ASN A 344 -3.45 2.40 13.62
C ASN A 344 -2.60 3.55 13.04
N GLN A 345 -2.65 3.79 11.72
CA GLN A 345 -1.87 4.82 11.04
C GLN A 345 -2.26 6.24 11.48
N PHE A 346 -3.54 6.45 11.79
CA PHE A 346 -4.07 7.71 12.31
C PHE A 346 -4.22 7.75 13.84
N SER A 347 -3.58 6.81 14.55
CA SER A 347 -3.55 6.79 16.02
C SER A 347 -2.12 6.86 16.54
N HIS A 348 -1.90 7.55 17.65
CA HIS A 348 -0.72 7.32 18.46
C HIS A 348 -0.95 6.10 19.37
N LEU A 349 -0.05 5.13 19.31
CA LEU A 349 -0.10 3.93 20.16
C LEU A 349 0.67 4.16 21.46
N ARG A 350 0.03 4.84 22.42
CA ARG A 350 0.65 5.25 23.68
C ARG A 350 0.94 4.06 24.60
N SER A 351 2.20 3.91 25.01
CA SER A 351 2.61 2.89 25.98
C SER A 351 2.30 3.31 27.42
N CYS A 352 1.57 2.48 28.15
CA CYS A 352 1.15 2.73 29.53
C CYS A 352 1.70 1.65 30.49
N LEU A 353 2.44 2.09 31.52
CA LEU A 353 2.90 1.25 32.63
C LEU A 353 2.41 1.87 33.95
N ILE A 354 1.42 1.23 34.57
CA ILE A 354 0.84 1.71 35.84
C ILE A 354 1.33 0.82 36.97
N LYS A 355 2.26 1.36 37.77
CA LYS A 355 2.76 0.71 38.98
C LYS A 355 1.89 1.06 40.18
N LYS A 356 1.82 0.16 41.15
CA LYS A 356 1.25 0.45 42.47
C LYS A 356 2.33 1.06 43.37
N LEU A 357 1.95 1.92 44.31
CA LEU A 357 2.81 2.40 45.40
C LEU A 357 2.97 1.31 46.49
N LYS A 358 3.39 0.11 46.07
CA LYS A 358 3.61 -1.06 46.92
C LYS A 358 4.89 -1.77 46.45
N LEU A 359 5.42 -2.67 47.28
CA LEU A 359 6.64 -3.45 46.98
C LEU A 359 7.90 -2.58 46.76
N GLU A 360 7.99 -1.44 47.46
CA GLU A 360 9.08 -0.47 47.30
C GLU A 360 10.46 -1.06 47.61
N SER A 361 10.54 -2.03 48.52
CA SER A 361 11.79 -2.73 48.84
C SER A 361 12.42 -3.44 47.62
N ILE A 362 11.61 -3.87 46.64
CA ILE A 362 12.12 -4.46 45.38
C ILE A 362 12.92 -3.42 44.58
N ASN A 363 12.56 -2.13 44.69
CA ASN A 363 13.23 -1.05 43.99
C ASN A 363 14.62 -0.72 44.58
N ASN A 364 14.97 -1.21 45.77
CA ASN A 364 16.31 -1.02 46.36
C ASN A 364 17.45 -1.49 45.44
N MET A 365 17.17 -2.49 44.58
CA MET A 365 18.14 -3.00 43.61
C MET A 365 18.48 -1.97 42.51
N ARG A 366 17.54 -1.10 42.12
CA ARG A 366 17.79 -0.02 41.16
C ARG A 366 18.22 1.29 41.81
N TYR A 367 18.01 1.46 43.12
CA TYR A 367 18.39 2.68 43.83
C TYR A 367 19.87 2.69 44.25
N PRO A 368 20.49 3.89 44.30
CA PRO A 368 21.79 4.08 44.91
C PRO A 368 21.84 3.67 46.40
N PRO A 369 23.04 3.35 46.94
CA PRO A 369 24.31 3.22 46.22
C PRO A 369 24.35 1.95 45.35
N HIS A 370 25.00 2.05 44.19
CA HIS A 370 25.19 0.90 43.30
C HIS A 370 26.39 0.08 43.78
N THR A 371 26.12 -1.15 44.24
CA THR A 371 27.15 -2.10 44.66
C THR A 371 27.39 -3.15 43.59
N ALA A 372 28.55 -3.82 43.63
CA ALA A 372 28.87 -4.92 42.71
C ALA A 372 27.76 -6.00 42.70
N SER A 373 27.21 -6.33 43.87
CA SER A 373 26.10 -7.29 43.99
C SER A 373 24.83 -6.82 43.28
N LYS A 374 24.42 -5.56 43.45
CA LYS A 374 23.27 -4.98 42.71
C LYS A 374 23.49 -5.02 41.21
N MET A 375 24.72 -4.77 40.75
CA MET A 375 25.06 -4.78 39.32
C MET A 375 25.06 -6.19 38.72
N THR A 376 25.52 -7.20 39.46
CA THR A 376 25.41 -8.60 39.04
C THR A 376 23.94 -9.03 38.91
N TRP A 377 23.09 -8.66 39.88
CA TRP A 377 21.65 -8.93 39.82
C TRP A 377 20.94 -8.18 38.68
N ALA A 378 21.26 -6.90 38.48
CA ALA A 378 20.72 -6.12 37.37
C ALA A 378 21.11 -6.73 36.01
N ARG A 379 22.38 -7.13 35.83
CA ARG A 379 22.83 -7.84 34.62
C ARG A 379 22.07 -9.15 34.43
N PHE A 380 21.89 -9.93 35.49
CA PHE A 380 21.12 -11.16 35.42
C PHE A 380 19.68 -10.93 34.94
N LEU A 381 18.98 -9.94 35.52
CA LEU A 381 17.58 -9.65 35.19
C LEU A 381 17.39 -8.97 33.83
N LEU A 382 18.35 -8.16 33.39
CA LEU A 382 18.31 -7.50 32.08
C LEU A 382 18.70 -8.46 30.94
N LEU A 383 19.67 -9.34 31.16
CA LEU A 383 20.20 -10.23 30.12
C LEU A 383 19.43 -11.55 30.02
N LYS A 384 18.86 -12.05 31.13
CA LYS A 384 17.97 -13.22 31.07
C LYS A 384 16.54 -12.76 30.81
N GLN A 385 16.18 -12.65 29.54
CA GLN A 385 14.77 -12.56 29.13
C GLN A 385 14.08 -13.90 29.42
N ILE A 386 13.62 -14.09 30.65
CA ILE A 386 12.74 -15.22 30.98
C ILE A 386 11.39 -14.93 30.32
N ASN A 387 11.08 -15.66 29.25
CA ASN A 387 9.79 -15.57 28.56
C ASN A 387 8.70 -16.21 29.43
N LEU A 388 8.08 -15.38 30.28
CA LEU A 388 7.04 -15.78 31.21
C LEU A 388 5.78 -16.26 30.48
N GLY A 389 5.49 -15.75 29.28
CA GLY A 389 4.40 -16.23 28.43
C GLY A 389 4.57 -17.70 28.04
N LYS A 390 5.78 -18.10 27.65
CA LYS A 390 6.14 -19.48 27.29
C LYS A 390 6.08 -20.41 28.50
N LEU A 391 6.59 -19.97 29.66
CA LEU A 391 6.47 -20.69 30.93
C LEU A 391 5.01 -20.93 31.34
N ARG A 392 4.16 -19.92 31.20
CA ARG A 392 2.73 -20.03 31.51
C ARG A 392 2.00 -20.99 30.54
N ARG A 393 2.32 -20.94 29.24
CA ARG A 393 1.78 -21.89 28.25
C ARG A 393 2.23 -23.32 28.55
N MET A 394 3.50 -23.53 28.92
CA MET A 394 4.00 -24.84 29.34
C MET A 394 3.29 -25.34 30.61
N ALA A 395 3.12 -24.50 31.62
CA ALA A 395 2.41 -24.86 32.84
C ALA A 395 0.94 -25.25 32.57
N LEU A 396 0.25 -24.51 31.68
CA LEU A 396 -1.11 -24.85 31.25
C LEU A 396 -1.17 -26.18 30.48
N LEU A 397 -0.19 -26.46 29.62
CA LEU A 397 -0.10 -27.73 28.90
C LEU A 397 0.15 -28.91 29.86
N VAL A 398 1.01 -28.73 30.86
CA VAL A 398 1.26 -29.74 31.90
C VAL A 398 0.01 -29.96 32.76
N ALA A 399 -0.68 -28.88 33.16
CA ALA A 399 -1.93 -29.00 33.90
C ALA A 399 -3.04 -29.69 33.07
N PHE A 400 -3.13 -29.40 31.78
CA PHE A 400 -4.06 -30.05 30.87
C PHE A 400 -3.73 -31.53 30.68
N ALA A 401 -2.46 -31.88 30.50
CA ALA A 401 -2.00 -33.27 30.41
C ALA A 401 -2.22 -34.06 31.71
N ALA A 402 -2.07 -33.42 32.87
CA ALA A 402 -2.39 -34.03 34.15
C ALA A 402 -3.91 -34.25 34.30
N LEU A 403 -4.74 -33.29 33.86
CA LEU A 403 -6.20 -33.42 33.89
C LEU A 403 -6.69 -34.54 32.97
N THR A 404 -6.13 -34.67 31.76
CA THR A 404 -6.48 -35.76 30.84
C THR A 404 -6.03 -37.12 31.35
N ALA A 405 -4.85 -37.22 31.99
CA ALA A 405 -4.39 -38.46 32.61
C ALA A 405 -5.32 -38.91 33.75
N VAL A 406 -5.83 -37.98 34.57
CA VAL A 406 -6.81 -38.28 35.63
C VAL A 406 -8.15 -38.74 35.03
N ILE A 407 -8.63 -38.11 33.97
CA ILE A 407 -9.89 -38.51 33.32
C ILE A 407 -9.79 -39.90 32.67
N VAL A 408 -8.63 -40.27 32.13
CA VAL A 408 -8.38 -41.60 31.53
C VAL A 408 -8.25 -42.69 32.59
N GLN A 409 -7.81 -42.38 33.82
CA GLN A 409 -7.73 -43.34 34.93
C GLN A 409 -9.07 -43.58 35.65
N VAL A 410 -10.08 -42.74 35.41
CA VAL A 410 -11.41 -42.81 36.06
C VAL A 410 -12.47 -43.44 35.13
N ARG A 411 -12.05 -44.01 33.99
CA ARG A 411 -12.83 -44.92 33.14
C ARG A 411 -12.22 -46.30 33.18
#